data_AF-A0A7V2X976-F1
#
_entry.id   AF-A0A7V2X976-F1
#
_cell.length_a   1.000
_cell.length_b   1.000
_cell.length_c   1.000
_cell.angle_alpha   90.00
_cell.angle_beta   90.00
_cell.angle_gamma   90.00
#
_symmetry.space_group_name_H-M   'P 1'
#
loop_
_entity.id
_entity.type
_entity.pdbx_description
1 polymer ?
#
loop_
_entity_poly.entity_id
_entity_poly.type
_entity_poly.pdbx_seq_one_letter_code
_entity_poly.pdbx_strand_id
1 'polypeptide(L)'
;MTAKPFGFTFWRWVRRLFLTAAVGILVAWTVFPFVWIFLTSLKQPLDVIAAPPKLIFEPTLQNYAAIFIGQKRGLYASARPDFPNFFLNSILISCGAVGLSFLAGIPASFALARYNFRFKEQLAFLFLSFRFAPFITFLIPLYILFQQLNLYNTYTGL
;
A
#
# COMPACT_ATOMS: atom_id res chain seq x y z
N MET A 1 15.00 -31.38 -46.78
CA MET A 1 14.98 -29.90 -46.64
C MET A 1 13.53 -29.45 -46.50
N THR A 2 13.04 -29.27 -45.29
CA THR A 2 11.63 -28.90 -45.01
C THR A 2 11.54 -27.41 -44.69
N ALA A 3 10.98 -26.63 -45.62
CA ALA A 3 10.76 -25.20 -45.45
C ALA A 3 9.70 -24.94 -44.38
N LYS A 4 10.05 -24.21 -43.31
CA LYS A 4 9.10 -23.75 -42.29
C LYS A 4 8.19 -22.66 -42.91
N PRO A 5 6.87 -22.67 -42.64
CA PRO A 5 5.94 -21.73 -43.24
C PRO A 5 6.14 -20.32 -42.64
N PHE A 6 6.53 -19.39 -43.50
CA PHE A 6 6.88 -17.98 -43.18
C PHE A 6 5.71 -17.19 -42.54
N GLY A 7 4.46 -17.63 -42.70
CA GLY A 7 3.26 -16.93 -42.22
C GLY A 7 2.99 -16.97 -40.72
N PHE A 8 3.52 -17.97 -39.99
CA PHE A 8 3.33 -18.06 -38.53
C PHE A 8 4.16 -17.03 -37.75
N THR A 9 5.22 -16.49 -38.36
CA THR A 9 6.16 -15.58 -37.68
C THR A 9 5.66 -14.14 -37.70
N PHE A 10 5.08 -13.67 -38.81
CA PHE A 10 4.58 -12.29 -38.95
C PHE A 10 3.49 -11.94 -37.92
N TRP A 11 2.47 -12.80 -37.78
CA TRP A 11 1.41 -12.61 -36.77
C TRP A 11 1.93 -12.65 -35.33
N ARG A 12 3.02 -13.38 -35.07
CA ARG A 12 3.66 -13.40 -33.75
C ARG A 12 4.39 -12.09 -33.46
N TRP A 13 5.00 -11.45 -34.46
CA TRP A 13 5.65 -10.14 -34.31
C TRP A 13 4.64 -9.02 -34.10
N VAL A 14 3.57 -8.98 -34.90
CA VAL A 14 2.48 -8.00 -34.73
C VAL A 14 1.84 -8.12 -33.34
N ARG A 15 1.53 -9.36 -32.91
CA ARG A 15 1.00 -9.61 -31.56
C ARG A 15 1.98 -9.17 -30.47
N ARG A 16 3.27 -9.45 -30.62
CA ARG A 16 4.29 -9.02 -29.64
C ARG A 16 4.38 -7.50 -29.58
N LEU A 17 4.42 -6.81 -30.72
CA LEU A 17 4.47 -5.36 -30.77
C LEU A 17 3.25 -4.74 -30.08
N PHE A 18 2.05 -5.25 -30.38
CA PHE A 18 0.81 -4.80 -29.74
C PHE A 18 0.83 -5.04 -28.22
N LEU A 19 1.21 -6.24 -27.78
CA LEU A 19 1.30 -6.55 -26.34
C LEU A 19 2.34 -5.69 -25.63
N THR A 20 3.51 -5.47 -26.24
CA THR A 20 4.55 -4.60 -25.69
C THR A 20 4.07 -3.16 -25.59
N ALA A 21 3.40 -2.64 -26.61
CA ALA A 21 2.82 -1.29 -26.57
C ALA A 21 1.71 -1.18 -25.50
N ALA A 22 0.81 -2.16 -25.41
CA ALA A 22 -0.25 -2.19 -24.40
C ALA A 22 0.32 -2.23 -22.96
N VAL A 23 1.34 -3.07 -22.72
CA VAL A 23 2.05 -3.11 -21.44
C VAL A 23 2.76 -1.78 -21.18
N GLY A 24 3.40 -1.18 -22.18
CA GLY A 24 4.06 0.12 -22.05
C GLY A 24 3.09 1.24 -21.63
N ILE A 25 1.91 1.28 -22.26
CA ILE A 25 0.85 2.25 -21.91
C ILE A 25 0.34 2.00 -20.49
N LEU A 26 0.10 0.74 -20.12
CA LEU A 26 -0.36 0.39 -18.77
C LEU A 26 0.68 0.78 -17.70
N VAL A 27 1.95 0.50 -17.94
CA VAL A 27 3.05 0.91 -17.05
C VAL A 27 3.10 2.43 -16.94
N ALA A 28 3.05 3.17 -18.06
CA ALA A 28 3.07 4.62 -18.04
C ALA A 28 1.89 5.19 -17.24
N TRP A 29 0.68 4.65 -17.44
CA TRP A 29 -0.52 5.04 -16.69
C TRP A 29 -0.40 4.76 -15.20
N THR A 30 0.11 3.58 -14.82
CA THR A 30 0.30 3.21 -13.41
C THR A 30 1.40 4.03 -12.73
N VAL A 31 2.49 4.34 -13.44
CA VAL A 31 3.63 5.09 -12.88
C VAL A 31 3.38 6.59 -12.83
N PHE A 32 2.55 7.13 -13.73
CA PHE A 32 2.20 8.54 -13.80
C PHE A 32 1.83 9.19 -12.45
N PRO A 33 0.89 8.66 -11.65
CA PRO A 33 0.55 9.26 -10.35
C PRO A 33 1.72 9.27 -9.36
N PHE A 34 2.61 8.28 -9.39
CA PHE A 34 3.79 8.26 -8.52
C PHE A 34 4.80 9.32 -8.92
N VAL A 35 5.05 9.49 -10.22
CA VAL A 35 5.89 10.57 -10.75
C VAL A 35 5.29 11.92 -10.40
N TRP A 36 3.97 12.07 -10.51
CA TRP A 36 3.29 13.30 -10.12
C TRP A 36 3.47 13.63 -8.64
N ILE A 37 3.28 12.65 -7.74
CA ILE A 37 3.49 12.80 -6.30
C ILE A 37 4.94 13.19 -6.01
N PHE A 38 5.90 12.53 -6.66
CA PHE A 38 7.33 12.85 -6.51
C PHE A 38 7.69 14.27 -6.98
N LEU A 39 7.14 14.71 -8.11
CA LEU A 39 7.36 16.09 -8.56
C LEU A 39 6.71 17.08 -7.58
N THR A 40 5.53 16.78 -7.06
CA THR A 40 4.85 17.66 -6.09
C THR A 40 5.55 17.75 -4.74
N SER A 41 6.25 16.69 -4.30
CA SER A 41 7.02 16.74 -3.05
C SER A 41 8.24 17.67 -3.13
N LEU A 42 8.71 17.98 -4.33
CA LEU A 42 9.82 18.90 -4.60
C LEU A 42 9.38 20.34 -4.90
N LYS A 43 8.07 20.60 -5.00
CA LYS A 43 7.53 21.94 -5.28
C LYS A 43 7.40 22.77 -4.00
N GLN A 44 7.49 24.09 -4.15
CA GLN A 44 7.11 25.01 -3.09
C GLN A 44 5.60 24.87 -2.77
N PRO A 45 5.14 25.06 -1.52
CA PRO A 45 3.73 24.89 -1.16
C PRO A 45 2.74 25.68 -2.04
N LEU A 46 3.12 26.89 -2.45
CA LEU A 46 2.33 27.74 -3.34
C LEU A 46 2.25 27.19 -4.79
N ASP A 47 3.28 26.48 -5.24
CA ASP A 47 3.31 25.89 -6.59
C ASP A 47 2.54 24.57 -6.67
N VAL A 48 2.29 23.91 -5.53
CA VAL A 48 1.47 22.68 -5.46
C VAL A 48 -0.01 23.00 -5.71
N ILE A 49 -0.50 24.14 -5.20
CA ILE A 49 -1.91 24.56 -5.32
C ILE A 49 -2.17 25.48 -6.52
N ALA A 50 -1.15 25.78 -7.33
CA ALA A 50 -1.27 26.68 -8.47
C ALA A 50 -2.16 26.07 -9.57
N ALA A 51 -3.05 26.90 -10.14
CA ALA A 51 -3.87 26.58 -11.30
C ALA A 51 -3.60 27.61 -12.41
N PRO A 52 -3.05 27.22 -13.58
CA PRO A 52 -2.72 25.87 -14.03
C PRO A 52 -1.50 25.26 -13.30
N PRO A 53 -1.38 23.90 -13.25
CA PRO A 53 -0.24 23.23 -12.61
C PRO A 53 1.09 23.63 -13.26
N LYS A 54 2.01 24.17 -12.47
CA LYS A 54 3.36 24.51 -12.96
C LYS A 54 4.16 23.24 -13.21
N LEU A 55 4.55 23.01 -14.47
CA LEU A 55 5.42 21.88 -14.85
C LEU A 55 6.91 22.21 -14.66
N ILE A 56 7.27 23.48 -14.78
CA ILE A 56 8.62 24.01 -14.52
C ILE A 56 8.58 24.71 -13.16
N PHE A 57 9.47 24.32 -12.26
CA PHE A 57 9.56 24.84 -10.90
C PHE A 57 10.99 24.73 -10.39
N GLU A 58 11.33 25.49 -9.36
CA GLU A 58 12.61 25.35 -8.66
C GLU A 58 12.49 24.22 -7.62
N PRO A 59 13.21 23.10 -7.80
CA PRO A 59 13.12 21.96 -6.89
C PRO A 59 13.68 22.35 -5.52
N THR A 60 12.91 22.06 -4.46
CA THR A 60 13.28 22.35 -3.08
C THR A 60 13.22 21.10 -2.21
N LEU A 61 14.18 20.97 -1.28
CA LEU A 61 14.17 19.94 -0.24
C LEU A 61 13.58 20.44 1.09
N GLN A 62 13.07 21.67 1.11
CA GLN A 62 12.50 22.27 2.31
C GLN A 62 11.30 21.49 2.85
N ASN A 63 10.49 20.87 1.99
CA ASN A 63 9.38 20.02 2.42
C ASN A 63 9.88 18.82 3.25
N TYR A 64 10.99 18.21 2.87
CA TYR A 64 11.60 17.11 3.62
C TYR A 64 12.23 17.60 4.93
N ALA A 65 12.97 18.71 4.90
CA ALA A 65 13.53 19.32 6.11
C ALA A 65 12.43 19.72 7.12
N ALA A 66 11.29 20.22 6.65
CA ALA A 66 10.16 20.57 7.50
C ALA A 66 9.57 19.33 8.20
N ILE A 67 9.48 18.20 7.51
CA ILE A 67 8.93 16.93 8.02
C ILE A 67 9.88 16.25 9.02
N PHE A 68 11.18 16.22 8.74
CA PHE A 68 12.16 15.48 9.57
C PHE A 68 12.84 16.33 10.65
N ILE A 69 13.00 17.63 10.43
CA ILE A 69 13.76 18.54 11.31
C ILE A 69 12.80 19.52 12.02
N GLY A 70 11.50 19.48 11.70
CA GLY A 70 10.49 20.31 12.37
C GLY A 70 10.60 21.81 12.09
N GLN A 71 11.34 22.21 11.05
CA GLN A 71 11.46 23.62 10.68
C GLN A 71 10.14 24.13 10.07
N LYS A 72 9.23 24.61 10.92
CA LYS A 72 8.06 25.36 10.49
C LYS A 72 8.51 26.71 9.96
N ARG A 73 8.40 26.93 8.64
CA ARG A 73 8.58 28.26 8.05
C ARG A 73 7.46 28.53 7.05
N GLY A 74 6.61 29.50 7.39
CA GLY A 74 5.51 29.99 6.53
C GLY A 74 4.11 29.60 6.99
N LEU A 75 3.12 30.43 6.62
CA LEU A 75 1.69 30.27 6.93
C LEU A 75 1.05 29.03 6.27
N TYR A 76 1.76 28.38 5.34
CA TYR A 76 1.32 27.23 4.57
C TYR A 76 2.09 25.94 4.91
N ALA A 77 2.94 25.95 5.95
CA ALA A 77 3.71 24.78 6.37
C ALA A 77 2.86 23.83 7.23
N SER A 78 2.33 22.76 6.63
CA SER A 78 1.56 21.70 7.31
C SER A 78 2.43 20.69 8.09
N ALA A 79 3.72 20.96 8.25
CA ALA A 79 4.66 20.00 8.82
C ALA A 79 4.37 19.75 10.31
N ARG A 80 4.09 18.48 10.64
CA ARG A 80 4.02 17.99 12.01
C ARG A 80 5.44 17.61 12.44
N PRO A 81 6.02 18.28 13.45
CA PRO A 81 7.39 17.98 13.90
C PRO A 81 7.57 16.53 14.36
N ASP A 82 6.49 15.85 14.75
CA ASP A 82 6.50 14.47 15.25
C ASP A 82 6.37 13.40 14.16
N PHE A 83 6.43 13.77 12.87
CA PHE A 83 6.31 12.80 11.77
C PHE A 83 7.27 11.60 11.88
N PRO A 84 8.56 11.76 12.25
CA PRO A 84 9.45 10.61 12.41
C PRO A 84 8.93 9.59 13.42
N ASN A 85 8.35 10.04 14.53
CA ASN A 85 7.77 9.15 15.55
C ASN A 85 6.53 8.43 15.01
N PHE A 86 5.64 9.14 14.30
CA PHE A 86 4.47 8.49 13.68
C PHE A 86 4.87 7.45 12.62
N PHE A 87 5.93 7.74 11.86
CA PHE A 87 6.48 6.81 10.87
C PHE A 87 7.05 5.55 11.54
N LEU A 88 7.84 5.72 12.61
CA LEU A 88 8.37 4.59 13.39
C LEU A 88 7.26 3.76 14.05
N ASN A 89 6.24 4.41 14.62
CA ASN A 89 5.09 3.72 15.19
C ASN A 89 4.37 2.87 14.14
N SER A 90 4.18 3.42 12.93
CA SER A 90 3.55 2.70 11.82
C SER A 90 4.37 1.48 11.39
N ILE A 91 5.70 1.60 11.31
CA ILE A 91 6.59 0.48 11.01
C ILE A 91 6.49 -0.59 12.11
N LEU A 92 6.64 -0.19 13.37
CA LEU A 92 6.63 -1.12 14.50
C LEU A 92 5.31 -1.90 14.57
N ILE A 93 4.19 -1.19 14.50
CA ILE A 93 2.84 -1.78 14.58
C ILE A 93 2.56 -2.66 13.36
N SER A 94 2.89 -2.21 12.14
CA SER A 94 2.64 -3.00 10.93
C SER A 94 3.52 -4.25 10.85
N CYS A 95 4.81 -4.15 11.14
CA CYS A 95 5.71 -5.30 11.18
C CYS A 95 5.33 -6.27 12.30
N GLY A 96 4.96 -5.77 13.49
CA GLY A 96 4.47 -6.58 14.60
C GLY A 96 3.19 -7.33 14.22
N ALA A 97 2.21 -6.65 13.62
CA ALA A 97 0.97 -7.25 13.17
C ALA A 97 1.18 -8.32 12.10
N VAL A 98 2.06 -8.08 11.11
CA VAL A 98 2.42 -9.07 10.09
C VAL A 98 3.12 -10.27 10.71
N GLY A 99 4.08 -10.03 11.62
CA GLY A 99 4.80 -11.08 12.33
C GLY A 99 3.86 -12.00 13.11
N LEU A 100 2.99 -11.42 13.95
CA LEU A 100 1.99 -12.18 14.70
C LEU A 100 1.02 -12.94 13.78
N SER A 101 0.59 -12.31 12.68
CA SER A 101 -0.28 -12.94 11.68
C SER A 101 0.39 -14.13 11.01
N PHE A 102 1.69 -14.07 10.74
CA PHE A 102 2.43 -15.19 10.18
C PHE A 102 2.65 -16.31 11.20
N LEU A 103 2.99 -15.96 12.44
CA LEU A 103 3.19 -16.93 13.52
C LEU A 103 1.92 -17.77 13.77
N ALA A 104 0.74 -17.16 13.74
CA ALA A 104 -0.52 -17.87 13.89
C ALA A 104 -1.04 -18.47 12.56
N GLY A 105 -0.93 -17.72 11.46
CA GLY A 105 -1.54 -18.05 10.18
C GLY A 105 -0.80 -19.13 9.39
N ILE A 106 0.54 -19.20 9.47
CA ILE A 106 1.31 -20.22 8.75
C ILE A 106 0.99 -21.62 9.29
N PRO A 107 1.06 -21.89 10.62
CA PRO A 107 0.70 -23.20 11.14
C PRO A 107 -0.76 -23.56 10.87
N ALA A 108 -1.69 -22.60 11.03
CA ALA A 108 -3.11 -22.83 10.80
C ALA A 108 -3.40 -23.17 9.33
N SER A 109 -2.84 -22.42 8.38
CA SER A 109 -2.99 -22.69 6.95
C SER A 109 -2.32 -23.99 6.53
N PHE A 110 -1.13 -24.30 7.05
CA PHE A 110 -0.46 -25.58 6.80
C PHE A 110 -1.30 -26.75 7.30
N ALA A 111 -1.85 -26.65 8.52
CA ALA A 111 -2.65 -27.71 9.08
C ALA A 111 -3.92 -27.97 8.26
N LEU A 112 -4.59 -26.89 7.83
CA LEU A 112 -5.78 -26.96 6.99
C LEU A 112 -5.48 -27.52 5.60
N ALA A 113 -4.34 -27.15 5.01
CA ALA A 113 -3.94 -27.62 3.68
C ALA A 113 -3.47 -29.08 3.67
N ARG A 114 -2.76 -29.53 4.72
CA ARG A 114 -2.06 -30.82 4.70
C ARG A 114 -2.74 -31.94 5.49
N TYR A 115 -3.44 -31.64 6.58
CA TYR A 115 -4.11 -32.65 7.39
C TYR A 115 -5.60 -32.76 7.05
N ASN A 116 -6.17 -33.95 7.30
CA ASN A 116 -7.60 -34.20 7.23
C ASN A 116 -8.11 -34.51 8.63
N PHE A 117 -8.93 -33.61 9.17
CA PHE A 117 -9.50 -33.71 10.51
C PHE A 117 -11.00 -33.39 10.47
N ARG A 118 -11.74 -33.84 11.48
CA ARG A 118 -13.21 -33.89 11.49
C ARG A 118 -13.93 -32.57 11.19
N PHE A 119 -13.36 -31.42 11.54
CA PHE A 119 -13.98 -30.09 11.40
C PHE A 119 -13.32 -29.17 10.36
N LYS A 120 -12.55 -29.73 9.43
CA LYS A 120 -11.74 -28.98 8.46
C LYS A 120 -12.58 -28.04 7.60
N GLU A 121 -13.62 -28.56 6.96
CA GLU A 121 -14.45 -27.78 6.04
C GLU A 121 -15.26 -26.69 6.76
N GLN A 122 -15.76 -26.97 7.98
CA GLN A 122 -16.45 -25.97 8.78
C GLN A 122 -15.52 -24.82 9.18
N LEU A 123 -14.28 -25.12 9.58
CA LEU A 123 -13.29 -24.09 9.93
C LEU A 123 -12.85 -23.28 8.70
N ALA A 124 -12.65 -23.93 7.55
CA ALA A 124 -12.36 -23.25 6.29
C ALA A 124 -13.49 -22.28 5.90
N PHE A 125 -14.74 -22.74 5.99
CA PHE A 125 -15.93 -21.93 5.74
C PHE A 125 -16.06 -20.76 6.71
N LEU A 126 -15.77 -20.99 8.00
CA LEU A 126 -15.80 -19.95 9.03
C LEU A 126 -14.79 -18.84 8.72
N PHE A 127 -13.54 -19.19 8.42
CA PHE A 127 -12.52 -18.20 8.04
C PHE A 127 -12.90 -17.42 6.78
N LEU A 128 -13.49 -18.09 5.79
CA LEU A 128 -13.96 -17.41 4.59
C LEU A 128 -15.13 -16.47 4.88
N SER A 129 -16.07 -16.89 5.73
CA SER A 129 -17.23 -16.07 6.14
C SER A 129 -16.81 -14.77 6.81
N PHE A 130 -15.80 -14.82 7.69
CA PHE A 130 -15.27 -13.61 8.33
C PHE A 130 -14.64 -12.61 7.33
N ARG A 131 -14.15 -13.05 6.16
CA ARG A 131 -13.59 -12.14 5.14
C ARG A 131 -14.66 -11.31 4.43
N PHE A 132 -15.91 -11.75 4.43
CA PHE A 132 -17.03 -11.00 3.84
C PHE A 132 -17.66 -10.02 4.82
N ALA A 133 -17.39 -10.17 6.12
CA ALA A 133 -18.00 -9.33 7.13
C ALA A 133 -17.48 -7.88 7.01
N PRO A 134 -18.36 -6.87 6.98
CA PRO A 134 -17.95 -5.49 6.80
C PRO A 134 -17.17 -4.99 8.01
N PHE A 135 -15.97 -4.43 7.76
CA PHE A 135 -15.06 -3.96 8.82
C PHE A 135 -15.73 -2.97 9.79
N ILE A 136 -16.57 -2.08 9.27
CA ILE A 136 -17.23 -1.03 10.07
C ILE A 136 -18.12 -1.59 11.19
N THR A 137 -18.69 -2.79 11.03
CA THR A 137 -19.55 -3.42 12.04
C THR A 137 -18.77 -3.80 13.30
N PHE A 138 -17.47 -4.10 13.16
CA PHE A 138 -16.62 -4.49 14.28
C PHE A 138 -15.92 -3.31 14.95
N LEU A 139 -15.93 -2.12 14.33
CA LEU A 139 -15.15 -0.99 14.80
C LEU A 139 -15.57 -0.52 16.20
N ILE A 140 -16.87 -0.30 16.44
CA ILE A 140 -17.37 0.16 17.75
C ILE A 140 -17.16 -0.92 18.83
N PRO A 141 -17.56 -2.19 18.61
CA PRO A 141 -17.31 -3.24 19.60
C PRO A 141 -15.82 -3.40 19.96
N LEU A 142 -14.93 -3.35 18.96
CA LEU A 142 -13.50 -3.50 19.19
C LEU A 142 -12.92 -2.32 19.98
N TYR A 143 -13.38 -1.10 19.69
CA TYR A 143 -13.00 0.08 20.46
C TYR A 143 -13.37 -0.06 21.95
N ILE A 144 -14.61 -0.47 22.25
CA ILE A 144 -15.07 -0.69 23.63
C ILE A 144 -14.22 -1.76 24.31
N LEU A 145 -13.93 -2.86 23.60
CA LEU A 145 -13.10 -3.95 24.13
C LEU A 145 -11.68 -3.47 24.45
N PHE A 146 -11.05 -2.67 23.59
CA PHE A 146 -9.72 -2.11 23.87
C PHE A 146 -9.73 -1.12 25.01
N GLN A 147 -10.79 -0.34 25.16
CA GLN A 147 -10.96 0.57 26.30
C GLN A 147 -11.09 -0.21 27.61
N GLN A 148 -11.91 -1.28 27.64
CA GLN A 148 -12.10 -2.14 28.81
C GLN A 148 -10.82 -2.88 29.20
N LEU A 149 -10.01 -3.29 28.22
CA LEU A 149 -8.73 -3.96 28.45
C LEU A 149 -7.58 -2.97 28.75
N ASN A 150 -7.83 -1.67 28.81
CA ASN A 150 -6.81 -0.61 28.94
C ASN A 150 -5.72 -0.68 27.85
N LEU A 151 -6.08 -1.18 26.68
CA LEU A 151 -5.22 -1.27 25.50
C LEU A 151 -5.39 -0.06 24.57
N TYR A 152 -6.34 0.83 24.88
CA TYR A 152 -6.56 2.05 24.11
C TYR A 152 -5.36 3.00 24.18
N ASN A 153 -4.89 3.48 23.02
CA ASN A 153 -3.77 4.40 22.87
C ASN A 153 -2.43 3.79 23.37
N THR A 154 -2.21 2.51 23.07
CA THR A 154 -1.01 1.76 23.45
C THR A 154 -0.47 0.97 22.27
N TYR A 155 0.83 0.73 22.21
CA TYR A 155 1.45 -0.05 21.12
C TYR A 155 0.91 -1.48 20.96
N THR A 156 0.30 -2.05 22.01
CA THR A 156 -0.25 -3.42 21.99
C THR A 156 -1.72 -3.48 21.57
N GLY A 157 -2.49 -2.41 21.77
CA GLY A 157 -3.89 -2.30 21.36
C GLY A 157 -4.05 -1.50 20.07
N LEU A 158 -3.67 -0.22 20.13
CA LEU A 158 -3.40 0.74 19.06
C LEU A 158 -3.25 2.14 19.69
#